data_AF-A0A1F4KA91-F1
#
_entry.id   AF-A0A1F4KA91-F1
#
_cell.length_a   1.000
_cell.length_b   1.000
_cell.length_c   1.000
_cell.angle_alpha   90.00
_cell.angle_beta   90.00
_cell.angle_gamma   90.00
#
_symmetry.space_group_name_H-M   'P 1'
#
loop_
_entity.id
_entity.type
_entity.pdbx_description
1 polymer ?
#
loop_
_entity_poly.entity_id
_entity_poly.type
_entity_poly.pdbx_seq_one_letter_code
_entity_poly.pdbx_strand_id
1 'polypeptide(L)'
;MLGENETALRLYQRAHVLDPREMNVLDGLTHVCGNLGLMDQVRQYGRQSLALKDALFRVNDLPPLLPQEASPAGGRDLFAFSLYGDSPRYCETAILNVEAAQRLFPGWVCRFYFDTSVPAAVLERLRAGGAEVVPVDEEARRSIPGLMWRFLALENRDVRRVSFRDADSLIGERECEPIGQWLASERLFHVMRDGYTHSELILAGMWGAVAWPLRDIRQRMLAYLARGGHPTHVDQHFLRAKIWPLAKQSMISHDSVFGFPDALPMPPREAGGLGVGMDYGSREMSAPCDLPDGSLLEWAIVERATRRLVCAYRVRVQGGRWASRVPLSLGDALRDGRYEVRVNPLDTPIETAVS
;
A
#
# COMPACT_ATOMS: atom_id res chain seq x y z
N MET A 1 -5.59 24.63 -9.40
CA MET A 1 -6.18 23.62 -8.48
C MET A 1 -7.64 23.88 -8.14
N LEU A 2 -8.05 24.90 -7.37
CA LEU A 2 -9.48 25.07 -7.01
C LEU A 2 -10.43 25.22 -8.21
N GLY A 3 -10.12 26.12 -9.15
CA GLY A 3 -10.96 26.32 -10.36
C GLY A 3 -10.98 25.12 -11.33
N GLU A 4 -9.96 24.27 -11.28
CA GLU A 4 -9.92 23.01 -12.05
C GLU A 4 -10.86 21.98 -11.43
N ASN A 5 -10.86 21.85 -10.10
CA ASN A 5 -11.76 20.96 -9.38
C ASN A 5 -13.24 21.37 -9.56
N GLU A 6 -13.57 22.65 -9.51
CA GLU A 6 -14.94 23.12 -9.78
C GLU A 6 -15.39 22.82 -11.21
N THR A 7 -14.48 22.96 -12.18
CA THR A 7 -14.76 22.61 -13.57
C THR A 7 -14.96 21.12 -13.75
N ALA A 8 -14.09 20.30 -13.14
CA ALA A 8 -14.23 18.85 -13.12
C ALA A 8 -15.56 18.42 -12.48
N LEU A 9 -15.96 19.04 -11.37
CA LEU A 9 -17.24 18.74 -10.70
C LEU A 9 -18.41 18.95 -11.65
N ARG A 10 -18.46 20.10 -12.35
CA ARG A 10 -19.50 20.38 -13.35
C ARG A 10 -19.53 19.36 -14.48
N LEU A 11 -18.36 18.94 -14.98
CA LEU A 11 -18.27 17.96 -16.06
C LEU A 11 -18.77 16.58 -15.60
N TYR A 12 -18.34 16.13 -14.42
CA TYR A 12 -18.79 14.87 -13.86
C TYR A 12 -20.28 14.88 -13.51
N GLN A 13 -20.82 15.98 -13.00
CA GLN A 13 -22.27 16.11 -12.75
C GLN A 13 -23.09 16.00 -14.05
N ARG A 14 -22.61 16.60 -15.14
CA ARG A 14 -23.25 16.45 -16.46
C ARG A 14 -23.19 15.01 -16.95
N ALA A 15 -22.03 14.35 -16.82
CA ALA A 15 -21.90 12.94 -17.17
C ALA A 15 -22.82 12.04 -16.31
N HIS A 16 -22.96 12.34 -15.02
CA HIS A 16 -23.80 11.60 -14.10
C HIS A 16 -25.30 11.73 -14.41
N VAL A 17 -25.73 12.89 -14.92
CA VAL A 17 -27.10 13.06 -15.45
C VAL A 17 -27.34 12.17 -16.67
N LEU A 18 -26.33 11.98 -17.52
CA LEU A 18 -26.44 11.13 -18.72
C LEU A 18 -26.46 9.64 -18.37
N ASP A 19 -25.61 9.20 -17.45
CA ASP A 19 -25.62 7.85 -16.91
C ASP A 19 -25.37 7.85 -15.39
N PRO A 20 -26.44 7.75 -14.58
CA PRO A 20 -26.33 7.70 -13.13
C PRO A 20 -25.66 6.43 -12.58
N ARG A 21 -25.43 5.42 -13.43
CA ARG A 21 -24.87 4.12 -13.04
C ARG A 21 -23.43 3.92 -13.52
N GLU A 22 -22.85 4.88 -14.23
CA GLU A 22 -21.45 4.82 -14.64
C GLU A 22 -20.53 4.97 -13.42
N MET A 23 -19.91 3.85 -13.01
CA MET A 23 -19.11 3.76 -11.79
C MET A 23 -17.87 4.67 -11.83
N ASN A 24 -17.24 4.85 -12.99
CA ASN A 24 -16.07 5.73 -13.11
C ASN A 24 -16.44 7.20 -12.93
N VAL A 25 -17.64 7.60 -13.37
CA VAL A 25 -18.16 8.96 -13.15
C VAL A 25 -18.45 9.17 -11.66
N LEU A 26 -19.02 8.17 -10.98
CA LEU A 26 -19.25 8.24 -9.54
C LEU A 26 -17.95 8.28 -8.73
N ASP A 27 -16.93 7.50 -9.12
CA ASP A 27 -15.60 7.57 -8.51
C ASP A 27 -14.98 8.96 -8.71
N GLY A 28 -15.05 9.51 -9.94
CA GLY A 28 -14.60 10.86 -10.26
C GLY A 28 -15.31 11.96 -9.47
N LEU A 29 -16.64 11.88 -9.34
CA LEU A 29 -17.43 12.76 -8.47
C LEU A 29 -16.96 12.68 -7.02
N THR A 30 -16.75 11.47 -6.51
CA THR A 30 -16.29 11.25 -5.14
C THR A 30 -14.94 11.93 -4.90
N HIS A 31 -13.99 11.76 -5.83
CA HIS A 31 -12.65 12.34 -5.73
C HIS A 31 -12.67 13.86 -5.78
N VAL A 32 -13.41 14.44 -6.73
CA VAL A 32 -13.49 15.89 -6.89
C VAL A 32 -14.24 16.55 -5.73
N CYS A 33 -15.34 15.95 -5.26
CA CYS A 33 -16.04 16.41 -4.05
C CYS A 33 -15.11 16.39 -2.83
N GLY A 34 -14.29 15.34 -2.69
CA GLY A 34 -13.28 15.25 -1.63
C GLY A 34 -12.26 16.37 -1.69
N ASN A 35 -11.73 16.67 -2.88
CA ASN A 35 -10.81 17.80 -3.09
C ASN A 35 -11.45 19.17 -2.75
N LEU A 36 -12.77 19.29 -2.83
CA LEU A 36 -13.54 20.50 -2.51
C LEU A 36 -14.09 20.51 -1.08
N GLY A 37 -13.85 19.47 -0.27
CA GLY A 37 -14.35 19.35 1.10
C GLY A 37 -15.86 19.06 1.21
N LEU A 38 -16.50 18.64 0.11
CA LEU A 38 -17.94 18.36 0.03
C LEU A 38 -18.26 16.94 0.56
N MET A 39 -18.11 16.73 1.86
CA MET A 39 -18.10 15.39 2.47
C MET A 39 -19.42 14.62 2.41
N ASP A 40 -20.57 15.30 2.39
CA ASP A 40 -21.87 14.65 2.21
C ASP A 40 -21.98 14.03 0.80
N GLN A 41 -21.52 14.78 -0.21
CA GLN A 41 -21.48 14.31 -1.59
C GLN A 41 -20.44 13.20 -1.79
N VAL A 42 -19.29 13.26 -1.09
CA VAL A 42 -18.32 12.15 -1.05
C VAL A 42 -19.00 10.87 -0.58
N ARG A 43 -19.71 10.94 0.57
CA ARG A 43 -20.43 9.78 1.11
C ARG A 43 -21.49 9.28 0.13
N GLN A 44 -22.27 10.18 -0.47
CA GLN A 44 -23.33 9.84 -1.41
C GLN A 44 -22.79 9.10 -2.65
N TYR A 45 -21.89 9.74 -3.41
CA TYR A 45 -21.40 9.19 -4.67
C TYR A 45 -20.51 7.97 -4.46
N GLY A 46 -19.67 7.97 -3.43
CA GLY A 46 -18.81 6.82 -3.12
C GLY A 46 -19.61 5.60 -2.69
N ARG A 47 -20.62 5.77 -1.83
CA ARG A 47 -21.53 4.67 -1.45
C ARG A 47 -22.30 4.13 -2.66
N GLN A 48 -22.75 5.00 -3.57
CA GLN A 48 -23.43 4.59 -4.80
C GLN A 48 -22.50 3.80 -5.73
N SER A 49 -21.26 4.26 -5.92
CA SER A 49 -20.24 3.53 -6.69
C SER A 49 -20.01 2.13 -6.14
N LEU A 50 -19.77 2.02 -4.82
CA LEU A 50 -19.56 0.75 -4.13
C LEU A 50 -20.78 -0.19 -4.25
N ALA A 51 -22.00 0.34 -4.10
CA ALA A 51 -23.21 -0.45 -4.24
C ALA A 51 -23.39 -1.00 -5.67
N LEU A 52 -23.07 -0.21 -6.70
CA LEU A 52 -23.12 -0.66 -8.09
C LEU A 52 -22.06 -1.71 -8.39
N LYS A 53 -20.83 -1.51 -7.90
CA LYS A 53 -19.74 -2.51 -8.01
C LYS A 53 -20.12 -3.82 -7.33
N ASP A 54 -20.75 -3.75 -6.16
CA ASP A 54 -21.23 -4.94 -5.44
C ASP A 54 -22.36 -5.67 -6.18
N ALA A 55 -23.28 -4.93 -6.79
CA ALA A 55 -24.42 -5.49 -7.50
C ALA A 55 -24.02 -6.40 -8.68
N LEU A 56 -22.84 -6.17 -9.28
CA LEU A 56 -22.30 -7.02 -10.35
C LEU A 56 -22.13 -8.49 -9.94
N PHE A 57 -21.95 -8.76 -8.64
CA PHE A 57 -21.67 -10.08 -8.11
C PHE A 57 -22.86 -10.68 -7.33
N ARG A 58 -24.07 -10.12 -7.50
CA ARG A 58 -25.28 -10.60 -6.82
C ARG A 58 -26.10 -11.63 -7.60
N VAL A 59 -25.94 -11.74 -8.93
CA VAL A 59 -26.97 -12.39 -9.77
C VAL A 59 -26.49 -13.53 -10.67
N ASN A 60 -25.24 -13.57 -11.15
CA ASN A 60 -24.90 -14.50 -12.25
C ASN A 60 -23.83 -15.57 -11.99
N ASP A 61 -23.13 -15.55 -10.85
CA ASP A 61 -22.22 -16.63 -10.43
C ASP A 61 -22.15 -16.59 -8.90
N LEU A 62 -22.93 -17.43 -8.21
CA LEU A 62 -22.74 -17.58 -6.77
C LEU A 62 -21.29 -18.06 -6.55
N PRO A 63 -20.47 -17.30 -5.81
CA PRO A 63 -19.12 -17.74 -5.53
C PRO A 63 -19.18 -19.08 -4.77
N PRO A 64 -18.18 -19.96 -4.94
CA PRO A 64 -18.11 -21.16 -4.13
C PRO A 64 -18.21 -20.77 -2.66
N LEU A 65 -19.00 -21.53 -1.91
CA LEU A 65 -19.10 -21.33 -0.47
C LEU A 65 -17.70 -21.41 0.12
N LEU A 66 -17.40 -20.51 1.07
CA LEU A 66 -16.19 -20.64 1.87
C LEU A 66 -16.19 -22.04 2.51
N PRO A 67 -15.05 -22.74 2.52
CA PRO A 67 -15.03 -24.06 3.13
C PRO A 67 -15.42 -23.94 4.61
N GLN A 68 -16.01 -25.00 5.17
CA GLN A 68 -16.43 -25.02 6.58
C GLN A 68 -15.36 -25.58 7.51
N GLU A 69 -14.10 -25.64 7.05
CA GLU A 69 -13.01 -26.18 7.84
C GLU A 69 -12.66 -25.26 9.01
N ALA A 70 -12.33 -25.87 10.15
CA ALA A 70 -11.78 -25.13 11.28
C ALA A 70 -10.43 -24.52 10.88
N SER A 71 -10.18 -23.29 11.33
CA SER A 71 -8.88 -22.66 11.13
C SER A 71 -7.78 -23.59 11.68
N PRO A 72 -6.72 -23.89 10.90
CA PRO A 72 -5.62 -24.69 11.39
C PRO A 72 -5.07 -24.11 12.71
N ALA A 73 -4.85 -24.97 13.70
CA ALA A 73 -4.29 -24.53 14.98
C ALA A 73 -2.86 -24.01 14.78
N GLY A 74 -2.60 -22.79 15.26
CA GLY A 74 -1.28 -22.14 15.16
C GLY A 74 -1.07 -21.39 13.84
N GLY A 75 0.21 -21.08 13.55
CA GLY A 75 0.61 -20.29 12.40
C GLY A 75 0.81 -18.80 12.70
N ARG A 76 1.47 -18.12 11.77
CA ARG A 76 1.97 -16.75 11.92
C ARG A 76 1.00 -15.73 11.33
N ASP A 77 0.87 -14.58 11.98
CA ASP A 77 0.14 -13.44 11.41
C ASP A 77 1.13 -12.49 10.74
N LEU A 78 0.82 -12.07 9.51
CA LEU A 78 1.73 -11.30 8.68
C LEU A 78 1.18 -9.94 8.28
N PHE A 79 2.04 -8.95 8.21
CA PHE A 79 1.87 -7.83 7.28
C PHE A 79 2.61 -8.17 5.98
N ALA A 80 1.93 -8.22 4.84
CA ALA A 80 2.55 -8.60 3.57
C ALA A 80 2.66 -7.42 2.61
N PHE A 81 3.84 -7.27 2.01
CA PHE A 81 4.22 -6.18 1.14
C PHE A 81 4.85 -6.71 -0.16
N SER A 82 4.70 -5.95 -1.23
CA SER A 82 5.51 -6.09 -2.45
C SER A 82 6.54 -4.96 -2.44
N LEU A 83 7.80 -5.26 -2.71
CA LEU A 83 8.88 -4.27 -2.79
C LEU A 83 9.74 -4.52 -4.03
N TYR A 84 9.81 -3.51 -4.91
CA TYR A 84 10.63 -3.52 -6.11
C TYR A 84 11.06 -2.08 -6.43
N GLY A 85 12.15 -1.96 -7.17
CA GLY A 85 12.86 -0.72 -7.41
C GLY A 85 13.76 -0.30 -6.26
N ASP A 86 14.49 0.79 -6.48
CA ASP A 86 15.47 1.37 -5.57
C ASP A 86 15.03 2.72 -5.00
N SER A 87 13.78 3.12 -5.22
CA SER A 87 13.29 4.42 -4.74
C SER A 87 13.25 4.46 -3.20
N PRO A 88 13.90 5.44 -2.55
CA PRO A 88 13.89 5.57 -1.10
C PRO A 88 12.49 5.78 -0.53
N ARG A 89 11.56 6.37 -1.30
CA ARG A 89 10.16 6.52 -0.89
C ARG A 89 9.55 5.18 -0.47
N TYR A 90 9.81 4.10 -1.20
CA TYR A 90 9.29 2.78 -0.86
C TYR A 90 10.24 2.04 0.07
N CYS A 91 11.55 2.05 -0.22
CA CYS A 91 12.53 1.29 0.55
C CYS A 91 12.65 1.76 2.01
N GLU A 92 12.70 3.07 2.24
CA GLU A 92 12.78 3.59 3.62
C GLU A 92 11.44 3.52 4.34
N THR A 93 10.30 3.67 3.64
CA THR A 93 8.98 3.46 4.26
C THR A 93 8.79 1.99 4.65
N ALA A 94 9.32 1.03 3.87
CA ALA A 94 9.34 -0.37 4.24
C ALA A 94 10.10 -0.61 5.56
N ILE A 95 11.25 0.04 5.78
CA ILE A 95 11.96 -0.03 7.07
C ILE A 95 11.11 0.54 8.21
N LEU A 96 10.50 1.72 8.01
CA LEU A 96 9.63 2.35 9.00
C LEU A 96 8.41 1.46 9.33
N ASN A 97 7.88 0.73 8.36
CA ASN A 97 6.79 -0.22 8.55
C ASN A 97 7.17 -1.40 9.46
N VAL A 98 8.42 -1.88 9.38
CA VAL A 98 8.91 -2.92 10.29
C VAL A 98 8.95 -2.41 11.72
N GLU A 99 9.51 -1.23 11.94
CA GLU A 99 9.57 -0.58 13.26
C GLU A 99 8.17 -0.33 13.83
N ALA A 100 7.25 0.17 12.99
CA ALA A 100 5.87 0.42 13.38
C ALA A 100 5.12 -0.87 13.75
N ALA A 101 5.25 -1.93 12.95
CA ALA A 101 4.60 -3.21 13.20
C ALA A 101 5.09 -3.85 14.52
N GLN A 102 6.39 -3.81 14.80
CA GLN A 102 6.94 -4.33 16.07
C GLN A 102 6.35 -3.63 17.29
N ARG A 103 6.18 -2.30 17.20
CA ARG A 103 5.62 -1.49 18.28
C ARG A 103 4.12 -1.69 18.46
N LEU A 104 3.38 -1.74 17.36
CA LEU A 104 1.91 -1.68 17.36
C LEU A 104 1.24 -3.06 17.37
N PHE A 105 1.89 -4.07 16.79
CA PHE A 105 1.34 -5.41 16.58
C PHE A 105 2.35 -6.47 17.03
N PRO A 106 2.68 -6.56 18.33
CA PRO A 106 3.63 -7.55 18.83
C PRO A 106 3.19 -8.97 18.44
N GLY A 107 4.13 -9.75 17.88
CA GLY A 107 3.89 -11.10 17.38
C GLY A 107 3.53 -11.18 15.89
N TRP A 108 3.23 -10.05 15.23
CA TRP A 108 3.10 -9.99 13.77
C TRP A 108 4.47 -9.83 13.11
N VAL A 109 4.61 -10.38 11.90
CA VAL A 109 5.85 -10.29 11.12
C VAL A 109 5.58 -9.56 9.80
N CYS A 110 6.41 -8.58 9.47
CA CYS A 110 6.41 -7.99 8.13
C CYS A 110 7.12 -8.94 7.16
N ARG A 111 6.47 -9.28 6.05
CA ARG A 111 7.03 -10.05 4.94
C ARG A 111 7.02 -9.23 3.65
N PHE A 112 8.19 -9.08 3.05
CA PHE A 112 8.40 -8.37 1.80
C PHE A 112 8.73 -9.35 0.68
N TYR A 113 7.87 -9.40 -0.34
CA TYR A 113 8.14 -10.09 -1.59
C TYR A 113 8.90 -9.15 -2.51
N PHE A 114 10.10 -9.54 -2.95
CA PHE A 114 11.01 -8.66 -3.67
C PHE A 114 11.62 -9.26 -4.94
N ASP A 115 12.09 -8.39 -5.83
CA ASP A 115 12.91 -8.75 -6.99
C ASP A 115 14.34 -8.18 -6.90
N THR A 116 15.18 -8.48 -7.88
CA THR A 116 16.59 -8.08 -7.87
C THR A 116 16.84 -6.57 -8.02
N SER A 117 15.80 -5.75 -8.23
CA SER A 117 15.95 -4.30 -8.32
C SER A 117 16.00 -3.61 -6.95
N VAL A 118 15.63 -4.31 -5.87
CA VAL A 118 15.74 -3.79 -4.50
C VAL A 118 17.20 -3.83 -4.04
N PRO A 119 17.77 -2.71 -3.51
CA PRO A 119 19.14 -2.70 -3.02
C PRO A 119 19.40 -3.71 -1.89
N ALA A 120 20.53 -4.42 -1.95
CA ALA A 120 20.90 -5.43 -0.96
C ALA A 120 20.93 -4.88 0.47
N ALA A 121 21.43 -3.65 0.66
CA ALA A 121 21.47 -2.97 1.95
C ALA A 121 20.07 -2.74 2.55
N VAL A 122 19.04 -2.53 1.72
CA VAL A 122 17.64 -2.42 2.17
C VAL A 122 17.16 -3.77 2.69
N LEU A 123 17.42 -4.85 1.96
CA LEU A 123 17.05 -6.21 2.37
C LEU A 123 17.74 -6.63 3.67
N GLU A 124 19.01 -6.27 3.85
CA GLU A 124 19.77 -6.51 5.09
C GLU A 124 19.16 -5.75 6.27
N ARG A 125 18.84 -4.47 6.10
CA ARG A 125 18.17 -3.67 7.13
C ARG A 125 16.78 -4.20 7.49
N LEU A 126 16.00 -4.65 6.50
CA LEU A 126 14.71 -5.32 6.73
C LEU A 126 14.89 -6.59 7.58
N ARG A 127 15.83 -7.47 7.22
CA ARG A 127 16.14 -8.69 8.00
C ARG A 127 16.61 -8.37 9.42
N ALA A 128 17.50 -7.38 9.57
CA ALA A 128 18.01 -6.95 10.86
C ALA A 128 16.88 -6.39 11.75
N GLY A 129 15.88 -5.74 11.14
CA GLY A 129 14.64 -5.33 11.78
C GLY A 129 13.66 -6.49 12.08
N GLY A 130 14.01 -7.75 11.81
CA GLY A 130 13.15 -8.90 12.06
C GLY A 130 12.08 -9.15 11.01
N ALA A 131 12.15 -8.49 9.85
CA ALA A 131 11.26 -8.78 8.74
C ALA A 131 11.74 -10.00 7.93
N GLU A 132 10.80 -10.64 7.27
CA GLU A 132 11.07 -11.65 6.26
C GLU A 132 11.18 -11.01 4.89
N VAL A 133 12.25 -11.34 4.16
CA VAL A 133 12.41 -10.93 2.76
C VAL A 133 12.43 -12.18 1.89
N VAL A 134 11.44 -12.30 1.02
CA VAL A 134 11.19 -13.48 0.19
C VAL A 134 11.42 -13.10 -1.27
N PRO A 135 12.44 -13.65 -1.94
CA PRO A 135 12.64 -13.39 -3.36
C PRO A 135 11.47 -14.00 -4.13
N VAL A 136 10.90 -13.24 -5.06
CA VAL A 136 9.83 -13.74 -5.92
C VAL A 136 10.45 -14.70 -6.94
N ASP A 137 9.88 -15.90 -7.03
CA ASP A 137 10.33 -16.92 -7.97
C ASP A 137 10.19 -16.45 -9.43
N GLU A 138 10.96 -17.07 -10.33
CA GLU A 138 11.03 -16.65 -11.74
C GLU A 138 9.68 -16.75 -12.45
N GLU A 139 8.86 -17.75 -12.11
CA GLU A 139 7.54 -17.93 -12.71
C GLU A 139 6.62 -16.78 -12.33
N ALA A 140 6.53 -16.46 -11.03
CA ALA A 140 5.74 -15.35 -10.53
C ALA A 140 6.24 -13.99 -11.05
N ARG A 141 7.57 -13.77 -11.15
CA ARG A 141 8.12 -12.52 -11.73
C ARG A 141 7.71 -12.31 -13.18
N ARG A 142 7.56 -13.38 -13.96
CA ARG A 142 7.16 -13.31 -15.37
C ARG A 142 5.66 -13.19 -15.58
N SER A 143 4.87 -13.77 -14.68
CA SER A 143 3.43 -13.99 -14.90
C SER A 143 2.52 -13.18 -13.99
N ILE A 144 3.02 -12.68 -12.86
CA ILE A 144 2.26 -11.95 -11.84
C ILE A 144 2.87 -10.55 -11.70
N PRO A 145 2.08 -9.48 -11.90
CA PRO A 145 2.54 -8.10 -11.68
C PRO A 145 3.02 -7.86 -10.23
N GLY A 146 4.04 -7.00 -10.07
CA GLY A 146 4.63 -6.65 -8.76
C GLY A 146 3.62 -6.27 -7.69
N LEU A 147 2.57 -5.54 -8.07
CA LEU A 147 1.47 -5.12 -7.20
C LEU A 147 0.76 -6.28 -6.47
N MET A 148 0.83 -7.49 -7.03
CA MET A 148 0.10 -8.67 -6.53
C MET A 148 1.00 -9.66 -5.77
N TRP A 149 2.33 -9.51 -5.78
CA TRP A 149 3.24 -10.48 -5.14
C TRP A 149 2.98 -10.66 -3.64
N ARG A 150 2.60 -9.59 -2.93
CA ARG A 150 2.20 -9.66 -1.52
C ARG A 150 1.10 -10.70 -1.25
N PHE A 151 0.20 -10.95 -2.21
CA PHE A 151 -0.89 -11.93 -2.06
C PHE A 151 -0.39 -13.37 -1.98
N LEU A 152 0.82 -13.66 -2.47
CA LEU A 152 1.44 -14.99 -2.36
C LEU A 152 1.64 -15.42 -0.90
N ALA A 153 1.61 -14.50 0.07
CA ALA A 153 1.61 -14.84 1.51
C ALA A 153 0.48 -15.82 1.90
N LEU A 154 -0.63 -15.82 1.16
CA LEU A 154 -1.76 -16.72 1.42
C LEU A 154 -1.47 -18.17 1.01
N GLU A 155 -0.45 -18.47 0.20
CA GLU A 155 -0.12 -19.84 -0.21
C GLU A 155 0.68 -20.61 0.85
N ASN A 156 1.35 -19.89 1.76
CA ASN A 156 2.25 -20.44 2.77
C ASN A 156 1.50 -21.13 3.93
N ARG A 157 1.58 -22.47 4.02
CA ARG A 157 0.82 -23.29 5.00
C ARG A 157 0.99 -22.90 6.47
N ASP A 158 2.10 -22.30 6.84
CA ASP A 158 2.43 -21.82 8.19
C ASP A 158 1.85 -20.44 8.52
N VAL A 159 1.23 -19.77 7.56
CA VAL A 159 0.60 -18.45 7.74
C VAL A 159 -0.86 -18.62 8.16
N ARG A 160 -1.25 -17.97 9.26
CA ARG A 160 -2.62 -18.01 9.78
C ARG A 160 -3.47 -16.90 9.18
N ARG A 161 -3.00 -15.66 9.27
CA ARG A 161 -3.65 -14.45 8.74
C ARG A 161 -2.64 -13.54 8.07
N VAL A 162 -3.13 -12.73 7.15
CA VAL A 162 -2.34 -11.71 6.48
C VAL A 162 -3.12 -10.41 6.46
N SER A 163 -2.48 -9.29 6.77
CA SER A 163 -2.93 -7.94 6.43
C SER A 163 -2.02 -7.40 5.32
N PHE A 164 -2.60 -7.01 4.19
CA PHE A 164 -1.84 -6.55 3.02
C PHE A 164 -1.65 -5.06 3.07
N ARG A 165 -0.43 -4.58 2.77
CA ARG A 165 -0.09 -3.16 2.78
C ARG A 165 0.70 -2.79 1.53
N ASP A 166 0.46 -1.57 1.05
CA ASP A 166 1.36 -0.94 0.09
C ASP A 166 2.62 -0.47 0.82
N ALA A 167 3.79 -0.58 0.17
CA ALA A 167 5.07 -0.30 0.81
C ALA A 167 5.27 1.18 1.18
N ASP A 168 4.53 2.08 0.52
CA ASP A 168 4.50 3.52 0.81
C ASP A 168 3.39 3.92 1.79
N SER A 169 2.63 2.99 2.36
CA SER A 169 1.69 3.30 3.43
C SER A 169 2.26 2.86 4.77
N LEU A 170 2.40 3.81 5.70
CA LEU A 170 2.94 3.54 7.04
C LEU A 170 1.85 2.95 7.94
N ILE A 171 2.14 1.83 8.59
CA ILE A 171 1.29 1.23 9.62
C ILE A 171 1.15 2.22 10.78
N GLY A 172 -0.10 2.57 11.10
CA GLY A 172 -0.44 3.59 12.08
C GLY A 172 -1.29 3.08 13.25
N GLU A 173 -1.33 3.85 14.34
CA GLU A 173 -2.10 3.53 15.56
C GLU A 173 -3.61 3.41 15.31
N ARG A 174 -4.14 4.15 14.33
CA ARG A 174 -5.56 4.10 13.96
C ARG A 174 -6.00 2.75 13.38
N GLU A 175 -5.06 1.86 13.07
CA GLU A 175 -5.34 0.51 12.57
C GLU A 175 -5.46 -0.52 13.71
N CYS A 176 -4.91 -0.22 14.89
CA CYS A 176 -4.85 -1.16 16.01
C CYS A 176 -6.25 -1.63 16.44
N GLU A 177 -7.19 -0.71 16.59
CA GLU A 177 -8.56 -1.04 16.97
C GLU A 177 -9.30 -1.82 15.86
N PRO A 178 -9.36 -1.35 14.59
CA PRO A 178 -9.97 -2.11 13.49
C PRO A 178 -9.42 -3.53 13.33
N ILE A 179 -8.10 -3.70 13.36
CA ILE A 179 -7.45 -5.01 13.27
C ILE A 179 -7.77 -5.83 14.51
N GLY A 180 -7.70 -5.25 15.71
CA GLY A 180 -8.07 -5.93 16.95
C GLY A 180 -9.52 -6.46 16.93
N GLN A 181 -10.47 -5.67 16.45
CA GLN A 181 -11.86 -6.09 16.27
C GLN A 181 -12.00 -7.22 15.26
N TRP A 182 -11.22 -7.20 14.18
CA TRP A 182 -11.17 -8.33 13.25
C TRP A 182 -10.63 -9.60 13.91
N LEU A 183 -9.52 -9.50 14.65
CA LEU A 183 -8.91 -10.64 15.33
C LEU A 183 -9.78 -11.23 16.43
N ALA A 184 -10.58 -10.40 17.10
CA ALA A 184 -11.56 -10.83 18.09
C ALA A 184 -12.84 -11.43 17.47
N SER A 185 -13.03 -11.30 16.16
CA SER A 185 -14.18 -11.83 15.44
C SER A 185 -13.89 -13.22 14.83
N GLU A 186 -14.95 -13.90 14.42
CA GLU A 186 -14.86 -15.13 13.61
C GLU A 186 -14.79 -14.84 12.10
N ARG A 187 -14.61 -13.57 11.70
CA ARG A 187 -14.64 -13.18 10.29
C ARG A 187 -13.31 -13.54 9.60
N LEU A 188 -13.43 -14.28 8.51
CA LEU A 188 -12.30 -14.67 7.65
C LEU A 188 -11.63 -13.50 6.93
N PHE A 189 -12.32 -12.38 6.72
CA PHE A 189 -11.82 -11.23 5.94
C PHE A 189 -12.00 -9.91 6.68
N HIS A 190 -11.11 -8.96 6.39
CA HIS A 190 -11.15 -7.58 6.90
C HIS A 190 -10.95 -6.61 5.74
N VAL A 191 -11.74 -5.54 5.69
CA VAL A 191 -11.60 -4.46 4.70
C VAL A 191 -11.66 -3.13 5.43
N MET A 192 -10.74 -2.22 5.10
CA MET A 192 -10.73 -0.86 5.63
C MET A 192 -10.83 0.19 4.53
N ARG A 193 -11.48 1.32 4.83
CA ARG A 193 -11.52 2.53 4.00
C ARG A 193 -11.37 3.78 4.85
N ASP A 194 -10.41 4.63 4.49
CA ASP A 194 -10.10 5.82 5.27
C ASP A 194 -9.70 7.01 4.38
N GLY A 195 -10.24 7.08 3.17
CA GLY A 195 -9.98 8.14 2.21
C GLY A 195 -11.11 8.29 1.21
N TYR A 196 -11.39 9.52 0.78
CA TYR A 196 -12.43 9.77 -0.23
C TYR A 196 -12.08 9.18 -1.61
N THR A 197 -10.80 8.85 -1.84
CA THR A 197 -10.37 8.11 -3.02
C THR A 197 -10.58 6.59 -2.91
N HIS A 198 -10.93 6.07 -1.74
CA HIS A 198 -11.02 4.62 -1.46
C HIS A 198 -12.38 4.03 -1.88
N SER A 199 -12.89 4.42 -3.05
CA SER A 199 -14.22 4.03 -3.56
C SER A 199 -14.24 2.65 -4.26
N GLU A 200 -13.33 1.73 -3.90
CA GLU A 200 -13.27 0.36 -4.42
C GLU A 200 -13.77 -0.67 -3.39
N LEU A 201 -14.26 -1.83 -3.85
CA LEU A 201 -14.81 -2.90 -2.99
C LEU A 201 -13.76 -3.49 -2.04
N ILE A 202 -12.52 -3.60 -2.48
CA ILE A 202 -11.37 -3.95 -1.64
C ILE A 202 -10.18 -3.12 -2.13
N LEU A 203 -9.59 -2.33 -1.23
CA LEU A 203 -8.36 -1.59 -1.48
C LEU A 203 -7.19 -2.56 -1.28
N ALA A 204 -6.31 -2.67 -2.27
CA ALA A 204 -5.32 -3.75 -2.30
C ALA A 204 -4.26 -3.69 -1.19
N GLY A 205 -4.02 -2.49 -0.65
CA GLY A 205 -3.20 -2.24 0.55
C GLY A 205 -3.99 -2.07 1.85
N MET A 206 -5.31 -2.32 1.89
CA MET A 206 -6.15 -2.13 3.08
C MET A 206 -7.15 -3.27 3.30
N TRP A 207 -6.66 -4.50 3.21
CA TRP A 207 -7.47 -5.68 3.50
C TRP A 207 -6.66 -6.74 4.23
N GLY A 208 -7.37 -7.66 4.87
CA GLY A 208 -6.80 -8.82 5.51
C GLY A 208 -7.62 -10.06 5.26
N ALA A 209 -6.96 -11.22 5.33
CA ALA A 209 -7.59 -12.51 5.20
C ALA A 209 -6.95 -13.55 6.11
N VAL A 210 -7.78 -14.46 6.62
CA VAL A 210 -7.33 -15.77 7.07
C VAL A 210 -6.84 -16.53 5.83
N ALA A 211 -5.68 -17.17 5.93
CA ALA A 211 -4.97 -17.61 4.74
C ALA A 211 -5.51 -18.93 4.15
N TRP A 212 -6.02 -19.83 4.99
CA TRP A 212 -6.38 -21.19 4.58
C TRP A 212 -7.48 -21.27 3.49
N PRO A 213 -8.53 -20.41 3.44
CA PRO A 213 -9.52 -20.46 2.36
C PRO A 213 -8.98 -20.00 0.99
N LEU A 214 -7.80 -19.38 0.97
CA LEU A 214 -7.20 -18.76 -0.21
C LEU A 214 -5.82 -19.35 -0.53
N ARG A 215 -5.56 -20.59 -0.14
CA ARG A 215 -4.28 -21.27 -0.42
C ARG A 215 -4.00 -21.42 -1.92
N ASP A 216 -5.05 -21.36 -2.73
CA ASP A 216 -5.00 -21.39 -4.19
C ASP A 216 -4.87 -19.98 -4.82
N ILE A 217 -4.48 -18.97 -4.05
CA ILE A 217 -4.40 -17.57 -4.51
C ILE A 217 -3.57 -17.42 -5.79
N ARG A 218 -2.44 -18.15 -5.89
CA ARG A 218 -1.56 -18.10 -7.05
C ARG A 218 -2.30 -18.55 -8.31
N GLN A 219 -3.00 -19.70 -8.26
CA GLN A 219 -3.78 -20.18 -9.40
C GLN A 219 -4.91 -19.20 -9.74
N ARG A 220 -5.58 -18.59 -8.75
CA ARG A 220 -6.62 -17.58 -8.97
C ARG A 220 -6.08 -16.36 -9.71
N MET A 221 -4.90 -15.86 -9.30
CA MET A 221 -4.25 -14.72 -9.95
C MET A 221 -3.88 -15.06 -11.39
N LEU A 222 -3.22 -16.20 -11.63
CA LEU A 222 -2.84 -16.64 -12.97
C LEU A 222 -4.06 -16.80 -13.89
N ALA A 223 -5.12 -17.44 -13.41
CA ALA A 223 -6.35 -17.64 -14.17
C ALA A 223 -7.09 -16.32 -14.47
N TYR A 224 -6.97 -15.32 -13.59
CA TYR A 224 -7.50 -13.98 -13.83
C TYR A 224 -6.69 -13.24 -14.89
N LEU A 225 -5.36 -13.25 -14.76
CA LEU A 225 -4.44 -12.55 -15.67
C LEU A 225 -4.45 -13.15 -17.09
N ALA A 226 -4.67 -14.47 -17.21
CA ALA A 226 -4.80 -15.15 -18.51
C ALA A 226 -5.97 -14.64 -19.38
N ARG A 227 -6.95 -13.94 -18.80
CA ARG A 227 -8.09 -13.36 -19.54
C ARG A 227 -7.73 -12.07 -20.28
N GLY A 228 -6.53 -11.53 -20.06
CA GLY A 228 -6.13 -10.21 -20.53
C GLY A 228 -6.76 -9.09 -19.70
N GLY A 229 -6.15 -7.90 -19.70
CA GLY A 229 -6.66 -6.76 -18.94
C GLY A 229 -5.67 -5.62 -18.76
N HIS A 230 -6.13 -4.59 -18.05
CA HIS A 230 -5.37 -3.38 -17.77
C HIS A 230 -4.24 -3.64 -16.76
N PRO A 231 -3.00 -3.20 -17.03
CA PRO A 231 -1.88 -3.37 -16.10
C PRO A 231 -2.03 -2.51 -14.84
N THR A 232 -2.70 -1.36 -14.94
CA THR A 232 -2.91 -0.43 -13.83
C THR A 232 -4.03 -0.93 -12.90
N HIS A 233 -3.81 -0.88 -11.59
CA HIS A 233 -4.77 -1.31 -10.56
C HIS A 233 -5.26 -2.76 -10.71
N VAL A 234 -4.48 -3.60 -11.40
CA VAL A 234 -4.80 -5.02 -11.67
C VAL A 234 -5.04 -5.81 -10.39
N ASP A 235 -4.35 -5.46 -9.31
CA ASP A 235 -4.54 -6.02 -7.97
C ASP A 235 -5.95 -5.71 -7.43
N GLN A 236 -6.39 -4.46 -7.48
CA GLN A 236 -7.74 -4.07 -7.05
C GLN A 236 -8.83 -4.69 -7.92
N HIS A 237 -8.63 -4.73 -9.24
CA HIS A 237 -9.57 -5.36 -10.16
C HIS A 237 -9.68 -6.87 -9.92
N PHE A 238 -8.55 -7.55 -9.65
CA PHE A 238 -8.53 -8.94 -9.22
C PHE A 238 -9.31 -9.13 -7.92
N LEU A 239 -9.05 -8.31 -6.90
CA LEU A 239 -9.74 -8.42 -5.61
C LEU A 239 -11.25 -8.24 -5.77
N ARG A 240 -11.69 -7.23 -6.52
CA ARG A 240 -13.11 -7.02 -6.85
C ARG A 240 -13.72 -8.23 -7.57
N ALA A 241 -13.03 -8.81 -8.55
CA ALA A 241 -13.58 -9.89 -9.36
C ALA A 241 -13.52 -11.28 -8.71
N LYS A 242 -12.51 -11.55 -7.87
CA LYS A 242 -12.18 -12.90 -7.40
C LYS A 242 -12.24 -13.07 -5.89
N ILE A 243 -12.02 -12.02 -5.12
CA ILE A 243 -11.95 -12.09 -3.66
C ILE A 243 -13.20 -11.51 -3.02
N TRP A 244 -13.72 -10.37 -3.50
CA TRP A 244 -14.92 -9.74 -2.96
C TRP A 244 -16.14 -10.67 -2.86
N PRO A 245 -16.47 -11.49 -3.88
CA PRO A 245 -17.57 -12.45 -3.77
C PRO A 245 -17.40 -13.45 -2.60
N LEU A 246 -16.17 -13.86 -2.31
CA LEU A 246 -15.84 -14.74 -1.17
C LEU A 246 -15.89 -13.96 0.14
N ALA A 247 -15.23 -12.81 0.20
CA ALA A 247 -15.09 -11.99 1.39
C ALA A 247 -16.45 -11.62 2.00
N LYS A 248 -17.45 -11.30 1.15
CA LYS A 248 -18.80 -10.98 1.59
C LYS A 248 -19.48 -12.02 2.46
N GLN A 249 -19.11 -13.29 2.31
CA GLN A 249 -19.71 -14.37 3.10
C GLN A 249 -19.24 -14.29 4.57
N SER A 250 -18.07 -13.70 4.83
CA SER A 250 -17.48 -13.64 6.17
C SER A 250 -16.46 -12.51 6.30
N MET A 251 -16.92 -11.26 6.28
CA MET A 251 -16.05 -10.10 6.51
C MET A 251 -16.53 -9.22 7.67
N ILE A 252 -15.57 -8.46 8.20
CA ILE A 252 -15.79 -7.24 8.96
C ILE A 252 -15.21 -6.06 8.16
N SER A 253 -15.91 -4.94 8.16
CA SER A 253 -15.53 -3.74 7.42
C SER A 253 -15.41 -2.55 8.37
N HIS A 254 -14.39 -1.70 8.15
CA HIS A 254 -14.26 -0.41 8.81
C HIS A 254 -14.16 0.70 7.78
N ASP A 255 -14.91 1.78 7.96
CA ASP A 255 -15.03 2.83 6.96
C ASP A 255 -15.30 4.18 7.62
N SER A 256 -14.38 5.13 7.46
CA SER A 256 -14.57 6.49 7.97
C SER A 256 -15.34 7.40 7.00
N VAL A 257 -15.63 6.95 5.78
CA VAL A 257 -16.07 7.80 4.67
C VAL A 257 -17.45 7.42 4.15
N PHE A 258 -17.63 6.18 3.67
CA PHE A 258 -18.83 5.78 2.92
C PHE A 258 -19.82 4.95 3.74
N GLY A 259 -19.33 4.32 4.81
CA GLY A 259 -20.09 3.38 5.64
C GLY A 259 -20.49 2.10 4.92
N PHE A 260 -19.67 1.59 3.99
CA PHE A 260 -20.02 0.47 3.12
C PHE A 260 -19.14 -0.79 3.32
N PRO A 261 -19.72 -2.00 3.26
CA PRO A 261 -21.13 -2.30 3.56
C PRO A 261 -21.28 -2.35 5.08
N ASP A 262 -22.26 -1.61 5.61
CA ASP A 262 -22.60 -1.53 7.04
C ASP A 262 -21.37 -1.52 7.96
N ALA A 263 -20.38 -0.71 7.55
CA ALA A 263 -19.06 -0.74 8.12
C ALA A 263 -19.02 -0.09 9.50
N LEU A 264 -18.18 -0.65 10.36
CA LEU A 264 -17.88 -0.09 11.68
C LEU A 264 -17.08 1.21 11.53
N PRO A 265 -17.21 2.15 12.48
CA PRO A 265 -16.43 3.38 12.45
C PRO A 265 -14.94 3.07 12.62
N MET A 266 -14.08 3.92 12.04
CA MET A 266 -12.66 3.95 12.34
C MET A 266 -12.36 4.94 13.48
N PRO A 267 -11.25 4.74 14.22
CA PRO A 267 -10.76 5.74 15.16
C PRO A 267 -10.65 7.12 14.49
N PRO A 268 -10.99 8.21 15.22
CA PRO A 268 -10.95 9.56 14.68
C PRO A 268 -9.54 9.91 14.21
N ARG A 269 -9.46 10.80 13.23
CA ARG A 269 -8.21 11.30 12.68
C ARG A 269 -7.86 12.63 13.31
N GLU A 270 -6.61 12.80 13.69
CA GLU A 270 -6.09 14.10 14.13
C GLU A 270 -6.10 15.14 12.99
N ALA A 271 -6.23 16.41 13.34
CA ALA A 271 -6.21 17.49 12.38
C ALA A 271 -4.88 17.50 11.59
N GLY A 272 -4.95 17.38 10.26
CA GLY A 272 -3.77 17.30 9.39
C GLY A 272 -3.10 15.92 9.33
N GLY A 273 -3.62 14.92 10.03
CA GLY A 273 -3.12 13.54 9.97
C GLY A 273 -3.40 12.84 8.63
N LEU A 274 -2.53 11.91 8.25
CA LEU A 274 -2.76 11.05 7.09
C LEU A 274 -3.80 9.96 7.38
N GLY A 275 -4.35 9.42 6.30
CA GLY A 275 -5.31 8.33 6.39
C GLY A 275 -4.61 7.00 6.44
N VAL A 276 -5.25 6.03 7.07
CA VAL A 276 -4.82 4.65 6.96
C VAL A 276 -4.80 4.25 5.49
N GLY A 277 -3.72 3.59 5.06
CA GLY A 277 -3.58 3.12 3.68
C GLY A 277 -3.29 4.21 2.64
N MET A 278 -3.21 5.48 3.06
CA MET A 278 -2.75 6.55 2.17
C MET A 278 -1.23 6.43 1.97
N ASP A 279 -0.74 6.97 0.85
CA ASP A 279 0.68 7.27 0.68
C ASP A 279 1.15 8.10 1.88
N TYR A 280 2.15 7.58 2.59
CA TYR A 280 2.81 8.24 3.72
C TYR A 280 3.41 9.59 3.31
N GLY A 281 3.48 9.84 2.00
CA GLY A 281 3.99 11.05 1.42
C GLY A 281 5.50 10.98 1.30
N SER A 282 6.02 11.85 0.45
CA SER A 282 7.45 11.98 0.28
C SER A 282 7.84 13.43 0.13
N ARG A 283 9.02 13.77 0.63
CA ARG A 283 9.68 15.05 0.35
C ARG A 283 10.66 14.83 -0.78
N GLU A 284 10.60 15.71 -1.77
CA GLU A 284 11.63 15.79 -2.78
C GLU A 284 12.84 16.52 -2.22
N MET A 285 14.00 15.91 -2.43
CA MET A 285 15.30 16.46 -2.13
C MET A 285 16.04 16.59 -3.46
N SER A 286 16.45 17.81 -3.80
CA SER A 286 17.20 18.05 -5.02
C SER A 286 18.27 19.11 -4.81
N ALA A 287 19.37 18.99 -5.54
CA ALA A 287 20.42 20.00 -5.57
C ALA A 287 21.05 20.07 -6.98
N PRO A 288 21.62 21.24 -7.35
CA PRO A 288 22.48 21.34 -8.52
C PRO A 288 23.64 20.34 -8.46
N CYS A 289 24.09 19.91 -9.63
CA CYS A 289 25.23 19.01 -9.77
C CYS A 289 25.99 19.34 -11.05
N ASP A 290 27.30 19.45 -10.96
CA ASP A 290 28.17 19.74 -12.11
C ASP A 290 28.52 18.48 -12.93
N LEU A 291 28.07 17.29 -12.49
CA LEU A 291 28.25 16.07 -13.27
C LEU A 291 27.40 16.13 -14.55
N PRO A 292 27.89 15.57 -15.68
CA PRO A 292 27.11 15.48 -16.91
C PRO A 292 25.79 14.73 -16.71
N ASP A 293 24.76 15.12 -17.46
CA ASP A 293 23.50 14.39 -17.49
C ASP A 293 23.71 12.89 -17.81
N GLY A 294 22.97 12.04 -17.10
CA GLY A 294 23.11 10.58 -17.16
C GLY A 294 24.16 10.00 -16.21
N SER A 295 25.06 10.82 -15.65
CA SER A 295 26.04 10.40 -14.64
C SER A 295 25.34 9.80 -13.41
N LEU A 296 25.93 8.75 -12.86
CA LEU A 296 25.44 8.12 -11.64
C LEU A 296 26.08 8.80 -10.44
N LEU A 297 25.25 9.33 -9.55
CA LEU A 297 25.64 10.01 -8.33
C LEU A 297 25.19 9.17 -7.13
N GLU A 298 26.06 9.07 -6.12
CA GLU A 298 25.71 8.45 -4.84
C GLU A 298 25.50 9.53 -3.79
N TRP A 299 24.42 9.38 -3.02
CA TRP A 299 24.12 10.24 -1.89
C TRP A 299 23.73 9.40 -0.68
N ALA A 300 23.96 9.95 0.51
CA ALA A 300 23.65 9.34 1.77
C ALA A 300 22.99 10.34 2.71
N ILE A 301 22.07 9.85 3.54
CA ILE A 301 21.61 10.57 4.74
C ILE A 301 22.37 10.02 5.93
N VAL A 302 22.94 10.92 6.72
CA VAL A 302 23.62 10.58 7.98
C VAL A 302 23.04 11.39 9.13
N GLU A 303 23.03 10.79 10.30
CA GLU A 303 22.64 11.47 11.53
C GLU A 303 23.76 12.42 11.97
N ARG A 304 23.44 13.70 12.24
CA ARG A 304 24.48 14.69 12.55
C ARG A 304 25.22 14.37 13.85
N ALA A 305 24.47 14.02 14.89
CA ALA A 305 25.00 13.81 16.24
C ALA A 305 25.95 12.61 16.34
N THR A 306 25.59 11.50 15.69
CA THR A 306 26.32 10.22 15.81
C THR A 306 27.20 9.93 14.61
N ARG A 307 27.04 10.68 13.50
CA ARG A 307 27.61 10.39 12.18
C ARG A 307 27.18 9.04 11.59
N ARG A 308 26.17 8.38 12.18
CA ARG A 308 25.66 7.09 11.73
C ARG A 308 25.00 7.22 10.35
N LEU A 309 25.28 6.28 9.46
CA LEU A 309 24.59 6.16 8.18
C LEU A 309 23.12 5.77 8.42
N VAL A 310 22.20 6.58 7.90
CA VAL A 310 20.76 6.29 7.91
C VAL A 310 20.40 5.48 6.67
N CYS A 311 20.76 6.00 5.49
CA CYS A 311 20.57 5.32 4.21
C CYS A 311 21.48 5.89 3.13
N ALA A 312 21.69 5.14 2.05
CA ALA A 312 22.45 5.56 0.88
C ALA A 312 21.83 5.01 -0.40
N TYR A 313 21.79 5.81 -1.45
CA TYR A 313 21.17 5.49 -2.73
C TYR A 313 21.94 6.11 -3.88
N ARG A 314 21.65 5.61 -5.08
CA ARG A 314 22.18 6.14 -6.33
C ARG A 314 21.07 6.79 -7.13
N VAL A 315 21.42 7.82 -7.89
CA VAL A 315 20.49 8.54 -8.76
C VAL A 315 21.22 9.04 -10.00
N ARG A 316 20.49 9.16 -11.11
CA ARG A 316 21.04 9.76 -12.34
C ARG A 316 20.82 11.26 -12.36
N VAL A 317 21.86 11.99 -12.72
CA VAL A 317 21.79 13.44 -12.94
C VAL A 317 20.96 13.73 -14.20
N GLN A 318 20.05 14.70 -14.13
CA GLN A 318 19.21 15.15 -15.23
C GLN A 318 19.03 16.67 -15.16
N GLY A 319 19.28 17.37 -16.27
CA GLY A 319 19.19 18.83 -16.34
C GLY A 319 20.14 19.54 -15.36
N GLY A 320 21.34 19.02 -15.15
CA GLY A 320 22.33 19.60 -14.22
C GLY A 320 21.92 19.54 -12.74
N ARG A 321 21.03 18.60 -12.39
CA ARG A 321 20.54 18.39 -11.02
C ARG A 321 20.41 16.91 -10.71
N TRP A 322 20.48 16.58 -9.43
CA TRP A 322 19.98 15.31 -8.93
C TRP A 322 18.74 15.55 -8.08
N ALA A 323 17.81 14.60 -8.10
CA ALA A 323 16.59 14.64 -7.30
C ALA A 323 16.22 13.26 -6.80
N SER A 324 15.83 13.15 -5.54
CA SER A 324 15.31 11.93 -4.96
C SER A 324 14.13 12.23 -4.04
N ARG A 325 13.32 11.22 -3.74
CA ARG A 325 12.17 11.33 -2.86
C ARG A 325 12.34 10.42 -1.67
N VAL A 326 12.25 10.99 -0.47
CA VAL A 326 12.37 10.29 0.81
C VAL A 326 11.05 10.40 1.60
N PRO A 327 10.74 9.44 2.49
CA PRO A 327 9.56 9.51 3.35
C PRO A 327 9.51 10.82 4.15
N LEU A 328 8.29 11.28 4.50
CA LEU A 328 8.10 12.55 5.21
C LEU A 328 8.95 12.66 6.48
N SER A 329 9.03 11.61 7.29
CA SER A 329 9.83 11.60 8.53
C SER A 329 11.32 11.85 8.31
N LEU A 330 11.92 11.30 7.24
CA LEU A 330 13.30 11.59 6.87
C LEU A 330 13.45 13.02 6.38
N GLY A 331 12.51 13.49 5.56
CA GLY A 331 12.48 14.86 5.08
C GLY A 331 12.34 15.89 6.20
N ASP A 332 11.52 15.61 7.21
CA ASP A 332 11.36 16.44 8.41
C ASP A 332 12.63 16.43 9.26
N ALA A 333 13.26 15.26 9.46
CA ALA A 333 14.54 15.16 10.16
C ALA A 333 15.68 15.94 9.49
N LEU A 334 15.69 16.01 8.16
CA LEU A 334 16.61 16.85 7.40
C LEU A 334 16.33 18.35 7.60
N ARG A 335 15.05 18.75 7.50
CA ARG A 335 14.63 20.14 7.70
C ARG A 335 14.95 20.64 9.11
N ASP A 336 14.72 19.80 10.11
CA ASP A 336 14.95 20.11 11.52
C ASP A 336 16.45 20.03 11.90
N GLY A 337 17.33 19.75 10.93
CA GLY A 337 18.77 19.71 11.11
C GLY A 337 19.29 18.49 11.86
N ARG A 338 18.46 17.49 12.19
CA ARG A 338 18.89 16.25 12.84
C ARG A 338 19.76 15.41 11.91
N TYR A 339 19.38 15.39 10.63
CA TYR A 339 20.09 14.66 9.58
C TYR A 339 20.78 15.63 8.61
N GLU A 340 21.76 15.11 7.88
CA GLU A 340 22.38 15.80 6.75
C GLU A 340 22.51 14.89 5.54
N VAL A 341 22.55 15.51 4.37
CA VAL A 341 22.80 14.82 3.10
C VAL A 341 24.28 14.96 2.78
N ARG A 342 24.91 13.85 2.40
CA ARG A 342 26.23 13.84 1.78
C ARG A 342 26.13 13.34 0.36
N VAL A 343 26.85 13.98 -0.55
CA VAL A 343 26.90 13.65 -1.97
C VAL A 343 28.35 13.35 -2.31
N ASN A 344 28.63 12.16 -2.85
CA ASN A 344 29.97 11.79 -3.30
C ASN A 344 29.99 11.73 -4.83
N PRO A 345 30.80 12.56 -5.51
CA PRO A 345 31.12 12.37 -6.92
C PRO A 345 32.18 11.26 -7.04
N LEU A 346 31.82 9.99 -6.80
CA LEU A 346 32.55 8.74 -7.08
C LEU A 346 34.09 8.60 -6.81
N ASP A 347 34.81 9.59 -6.28
CA ASP A 347 36.27 9.56 -6.10
C ASP A 347 36.71 9.73 -4.63
N THR A 348 36.03 9.08 -3.68
CA THR A 348 36.68 8.83 -2.37
C THR A 348 36.13 7.56 -1.73
N PRO A 349 36.98 6.56 -1.40
CA PRO A 349 36.55 5.41 -0.62
C PRO A 349 35.99 5.89 0.72
N ILE A 350 34.80 5.43 1.09
CA ILE A 350 34.34 5.49 2.48
C ILE A 350 35.28 4.56 3.23
N GLU A 351 36.29 5.13 3.91
CA GLU A 351 37.09 4.39 4.88
C GLU A 351 36.13 3.77 5.89
N THR A 352 36.06 2.45 5.86
CA THR A 352 35.51 1.65 6.94
C THR A 352 36.47 1.80 8.10
N ALA A 353 36.18 2.71 9.02
CA ALA A 353 36.88 2.78 10.30
C ALA A 353 36.52 1.52 11.10
N VAL A 354 37.34 0.48 10.94
CA VAL A 354 37.46 -0.62 11.88
C VAL A 354 38.88 -0.54 12.43
N SER A 355 38.98 -0.02 13.66
CA SER A 355 40.09 -0.27 14.58
C SER A 355 39.52 -0.88 15.84
#